data_AF-A0A6B3GP14-F1
#
_entry.id   AF-A0A6B3GP14-F1
#
_cell.length_a   1.000
_cell.length_b   1.000
_cell.length_c   1.000
_cell.angle_alpha   90.00
_cell.angle_beta   90.00
_cell.angle_gamma   90.00
#
_symmetry.space_group_name_H-M   'P 1'
#
loop_
_entity.id
_entity.type
_entity.pdbx_description
1 polymer ?
#
loop_
_entity_poly.entity_id
_entity_poly.type
_entity_poly.pdbx_seq_one_letter_code
_entity_poly.pdbx_strand_id
1 'polypeptide(L)'
;EAITAREQTAQLSRVLGRSLRFEELGLDAARTALLAKYPRPVAEAFLESAERQRAGAKAAVVPTVQELTGLQARPYRTWAADHADAFASE
;
A
#
# COMPACT_ATOMS: atom_id res chain seq x y z
N GLU A 1 -1.83 -8.11 9.56
CA GLU A 1 -0.35 -8.15 9.47
C GLU A 1 0.16 -6.76 9.11
N ALA A 2 1.35 -6.38 9.57
CA ALA A 2 1.99 -5.13 9.17
C ALA A 2 2.99 -5.43 8.05
N ILE A 3 2.83 -4.78 6.89
CA ILE A 3 3.70 -4.97 5.73
C ILE A 3 3.96 -3.62 5.04
N THR A 4 5.18 -3.44 4.58
CA THR A 4 5.65 -2.26 3.84
C THR A 4 5.18 -2.28 2.39
N ALA A 5 5.28 -1.14 1.69
CA ALA A 5 5.01 -1.07 0.25
C ALA A 5 5.93 -1.98 -0.58
N ARG A 6 7.19 -2.16 -0.13
CA ARG A 6 8.14 -3.10 -0.76
C ARG A 6 7.67 -4.55 -0.60
N GLU A 7 7.20 -4.94 0.58
CA GLU A 7 6.66 -6.29 0.84
C GLU A 7 5.34 -6.52 0.10
N GLN A 8 4.44 -5.53 0.05
CA GLN A 8 3.22 -5.58 -0.77
C GLN A 8 3.55 -5.81 -2.25
N THR A 9 4.56 -5.11 -2.77
CA THR A 9 5.05 -5.29 -4.16
C THR A 9 5.58 -6.71 -4.37
N ALA A 10 6.33 -7.26 -3.41
CA ALA A 10 6.85 -8.61 -3.47
C ALA A 10 5.74 -9.67 -3.40
N GLN A 11 4.71 -9.49 -2.56
CA GLN A 11 3.54 -10.37 -2.52
C GLN A 11 2.74 -10.33 -3.82
N LEU A 12 2.50 -9.14 -4.36
CA LEU A 12 1.82 -8.96 -5.65
C LEU A 12 2.62 -9.60 -6.80
N SER A 13 3.95 -9.43 -6.82
CA SER A 13 4.83 -10.08 -7.81
C SER A 13 4.67 -11.60 -7.82
N ARG A 14 4.58 -12.23 -6.63
CA ARG A 14 4.35 -13.67 -6.51
C ARG A 14 2.98 -14.08 -7.03
N VAL A 15 1.93 -13.34 -6.67
CA VAL A 15 0.55 -13.60 -7.13
C VAL A 15 0.44 -13.49 -8.65
N LEU A 16 1.05 -12.46 -9.25
CA LEU A 16 0.98 -12.23 -10.69
C LEU A 16 1.94 -13.12 -11.50
N GLY A 17 2.82 -13.89 -10.85
CA GLY A 17 3.81 -14.72 -11.53
C GLY A 17 4.83 -13.94 -12.38
N ARG A 18 5.00 -12.63 -12.15
CA ARG A 18 5.94 -11.76 -12.89
C ARG A 18 6.77 -10.91 -11.95
N SER A 19 8.00 -10.60 -12.36
CA SER A 19 8.92 -9.78 -11.55
C SER A 19 8.43 -8.33 -11.48
N LEU A 20 8.19 -7.83 -10.25
CA LEU A 20 7.93 -6.42 -10.00
C LEU A 20 9.06 -5.84 -9.15
N ARG A 21 9.44 -4.59 -9.46
CA ARG A 21 10.41 -3.83 -8.68
C ARG A 21 9.70 -2.67 -7.98
N PHE A 22 9.93 -2.55 -6.68
CA PHE A 22 9.55 -1.36 -5.92
C PHE A 22 10.64 -0.30 -6.07
N GLU A 23 10.26 0.87 -6.58
CA GLU A 23 11.10 2.06 -6.66
C GLU A 23 10.48 3.19 -5.84
N GLU A 24 11.28 3.78 -4.96
CA GLU A 24 10.82 4.88 -4.13
C GLU A 24 11.07 6.21 -4.82
N LEU A 25 10.04 7.05 -4.90
CA LEU A 25 10.18 8.40 -5.44
C LEU A 25 10.83 9.32 -4.41
N GLY A 26 11.69 10.23 -4.90
CA GLY A 26 12.13 11.39 -4.14
C GLY A 26 10.95 12.34 -3.85
N LEU A 27 11.07 13.15 -2.80
CA LEU A 27 9.98 14.00 -2.31
C LEU A 27 9.40 14.92 -3.39
N ASP A 28 10.25 15.57 -4.19
CA ASP A 28 9.80 16.51 -5.23
C ASP A 28 9.12 15.81 -6.41
N ALA A 29 9.62 14.63 -6.79
CA ALA A 29 8.99 13.80 -7.80
C ALA A 29 7.62 13.31 -7.33
N ALA A 30 7.52 12.83 -6.08
CA ALA A 30 6.27 12.42 -5.47
C ALA A 30 5.28 13.58 -5.38
N ARG A 31 5.72 14.77 -4.95
CA ARG A 31 4.87 15.98 -4.89
C ARG A 31 4.33 16.35 -6.26
N THR A 32 5.19 16.37 -7.27
CA THR A 32 4.79 16.68 -8.65
C THR A 32 3.74 15.71 -9.16
N ALA A 33 3.96 14.39 -8.96
CA ALA A 33 3.02 13.35 -9.37
C ALA A 33 1.67 13.46 -8.64
N LEU A 34 1.67 13.77 -7.34
CA LEU A 34 0.45 13.92 -6.55
C LEU A 34 -0.34 15.17 -6.95
N LEU A 35 0.33 16.30 -7.17
CA LEU A 35 -0.32 17.55 -7.60
C LEU A 35 -0.92 17.47 -9.00
N ALA A 36 -0.43 16.57 -9.85
CA ALA A 36 -1.03 16.32 -11.16
C ALA A 36 -2.40 15.60 -11.05
N LYS A 37 -2.68 14.93 -9.93
CA LYS A 37 -3.90 14.12 -9.74
C LYS A 37 -4.85 14.68 -8.67
N TYR A 38 -4.33 15.40 -7.69
CA TYR A 38 -5.08 15.84 -6.51
C TYR A 38 -4.87 17.33 -6.20
N PRO A 39 -5.86 18.00 -5.58
CA PRO A 39 -5.67 19.34 -5.04
C PRO A 39 -4.53 19.40 -4.01
N ARG A 40 -3.86 20.55 -3.92
CA ARG A 40 -2.70 20.75 -3.03
C ARG A 40 -2.89 20.23 -1.60
N PRO A 41 -4.01 20.51 -0.89
CA PRO A 41 -4.18 20.00 0.48
C PRO A 41 -4.12 18.47 0.57
N VAL A 42 -4.65 17.77 -0.43
CA VAL A 42 -4.66 16.31 -0.48
C VAL A 42 -3.27 15.77 -0.84
N ALA A 43 -2.57 16.40 -1.78
CA ALA A 43 -1.22 16.02 -2.16
C ALA A 43 -0.25 16.14 -0.96
N GLU A 44 -0.26 17.26 -0.24
CA GLU A 44 0.60 17.44 0.94
C GLU A 44 0.23 16.45 2.07
N ALA A 45 -1.07 16.17 2.29
CA ALA A 45 -1.50 15.17 3.27
C ALA A 45 -0.98 13.75 2.95
N PHE A 46 -0.89 13.38 1.67
CA PHE A 46 -0.28 12.11 1.27
C PHE A 46 1.22 12.07 1.54
N LEU A 47 1.94 13.16 1.26
CA LEU A 47 3.37 13.27 1.55
C LEU A 47 3.64 13.19 3.05
N GLU A 48 2.92 13.96 3.86
CA GLU A 48 3.01 13.91 5.33
C GLU A 48 2.68 12.52 5.88
N SER A 49 1.66 11.87 5.31
CA SER A 49 1.31 10.51 5.69
C SER A 49 2.41 9.50 5.34
N ALA A 50 3.11 9.68 4.22
CA ALA A 50 4.20 8.80 3.82
C ALA A 50 5.41 8.97 4.76
N GLU A 51 5.76 10.20 5.12
CA GLU A 51 6.82 10.48 6.09
C GLU A 51 6.52 9.90 7.47
N ARG A 52 5.28 10.07 7.98
CA ARG A 52 4.88 9.42 9.24
C ARG A 52 4.99 7.90 9.17
N GLN A 53 4.61 7.29 8.05
CA GLN A 53 4.71 5.85 7.87
C GLN A 53 6.18 5.39 7.84
N ARG A 54 7.08 6.14 7.19
CA ARG A 54 8.54 5.90 7.25
C ARG A 54 9.06 6.01 8.69
N ALA A 55 8.53 6.93 9.49
CA ALA A 55 8.82 7.05 10.92
C ALA A 55 8.16 5.96 11.80
N GLY A 56 7.55 4.94 11.22
CA GLY A 56 6.97 3.79 11.93
C GLY A 56 5.48 3.92 12.28
N ALA A 57 4.82 5.02 11.89
CA ALA A 57 3.37 5.10 12.04
C ALA A 57 2.67 4.02 11.20
N LYS A 58 1.47 3.61 11.64
CA LYS A 58 0.61 2.59 10.99
C LYS A 58 1.18 1.16 10.99
N ALA A 59 2.26 0.88 11.72
CA ALA A 59 2.79 -0.47 11.89
C ALA A 59 2.01 -1.31 12.92
N ALA A 60 1.22 -0.67 13.79
CA ALA A 60 0.42 -1.37 14.79
C ALA A 60 -0.72 -2.18 14.14
N VAL A 61 -0.77 -3.48 14.44
CA VAL A 61 -1.88 -4.35 14.05
C VAL A 61 -2.79 -4.53 15.26
N VAL A 62 -4.06 -4.19 15.09
CA VAL A 62 -5.09 -4.30 16.13
C VAL A 62 -6.12 -5.39 15.76
N PRO A 63 -6.71 -6.08 16.74
CA PRO A 63 -7.62 -7.21 16.51
C PRO A 63 -9.06 -6.79 16.17
N THR A 64 -9.31 -5.50 15.95
CA THR A 64 -10.66 -4.91 15.87
C THR A 64 -11.60 -5.60 14.89
N VAL A 65 -11.09 -6.09 13.74
CA VAL A 65 -11.91 -6.86 12.79
C VAL A 65 -12.42 -8.15 13.43
N GLN A 66 -11.54 -8.90 14.10
CA GLN A 66 -11.92 -10.14 14.79
C GLN A 66 -12.87 -9.85 15.96
N GLU A 67 -12.59 -8.83 16.76
CA GLU A 67 -13.42 -8.47 17.91
C GLU A 67 -14.85 -8.09 17.51
N LEU A 68 -15.00 -7.36 16.40
CA LEU A 68 -16.31 -6.89 15.96
C LEU A 68 -17.07 -7.88 15.07
N THR A 69 -16.38 -8.71 14.30
CA THR A 69 -17.00 -9.59 13.29
C THR A 69 -16.89 -11.08 13.59
N GLY A 70 -16.07 -11.47 14.58
CA GLY A 70 -15.72 -12.87 14.85
C GLY A 70 -14.75 -13.49 13.83
N LEU A 71 -14.41 -12.79 12.75
CA LEU A 71 -13.55 -13.29 11.67
C LEU A 71 -12.17 -12.65 11.71
N GLN A 72 -11.13 -13.44 11.46
CA GLN A 72 -9.77 -12.93 11.33
C GLN A 72 -9.65 -11.94 10.16
N ALA A 73 -8.92 -10.84 10.38
CA ALA A 73 -8.57 -9.93 9.29
C ALA A 73 -7.78 -10.69 8.22
N ARG A 74 -8.21 -10.58 6.96
CA ARG A 74 -7.55 -11.25 5.86
C ARG A 74 -6.19 -10.62 5.58
N PRO A 75 -5.15 -11.41 5.30
CA PRO A 75 -3.82 -10.90 4.96
C PRO A 75 -3.82 -10.28 3.56
N TYR A 76 -2.82 -9.45 3.27
CA TYR A 76 -2.72 -8.75 1.98
C TYR A 76 -2.60 -9.73 0.81
N ARG A 77 -1.89 -10.85 0.98
CA ARG A 77 -1.77 -11.89 -0.06
C ARG A 77 -3.13 -12.42 -0.55
N THR A 78 -4.12 -12.50 0.34
CA THR A 78 -5.47 -12.96 -0.04
C THR A 78 -6.14 -11.89 -0.88
N TRP A 79 -6.09 -10.63 -0.45
CA TRP A 79 -6.58 -9.51 -1.25
C TRP A 79 -5.88 -9.43 -2.63
N ALA A 80 -4.55 -9.59 -2.67
CA ALA A 80 -3.80 -9.52 -3.91
C ALA A 80 -4.23 -10.63 -4.90
N ALA A 81 -4.50 -11.84 -4.39
CA ALA A 81 -5.02 -12.95 -5.20
C ALA A 81 -6.46 -12.68 -5.68
N ASP A 82 -7.34 -12.23 -4.78
CA ASP A 82 -8.75 -11.89 -5.10
C ASP A 82 -8.86 -10.78 -6.16
N HIS A 83 -7.85 -9.92 -6.27
CA HIS A 83 -7.82 -8.76 -7.17
C HIS A 83 -6.76 -8.84 -8.26
N ALA A 84 -6.19 -10.03 -8.53
CA ALA A 84 -5.11 -10.20 -9.50
C ALA A 84 -5.48 -9.66 -10.90
N ASP A 85 -6.73 -9.83 -11.31
CA ASP A 85 -7.25 -9.40 -12.62
C ASP A 85 -7.19 -7.89 -12.83
N ALA A 86 -7.24 -7.09 -11.75
CA ALA A 86 -7.09 -5.63 -11.86
C ALA A 86 -5.66 -5.20 -12.27
N PHE A 87 -4.70 -6.12 -12.23
CA PHE A 87 -3.30 -5.91 -12.62
C PHE A 87 -2.91 -6.73 -13.86
N ALA A 88 -3.82 -7.53 -14.40
CA ALA A 88 -3.66 -8.15 -15.70
C ALA A 88 -3.58 -7.03 -16.74
N SER A 89 -2.59 -7.12 -17.62
CA SER A 89 -2.58 -6.34 -18.85
C SER A 89 -3.81 -6.73 -19.69
N GLU A 90 -4.38 -5.80 -20.46
CA GLU A 90 -5.13 -6.21 -21.65
C GLU A 90 -4.27 -7.09 -22.56
#